data_AF-A0A352PLQ6-F1
#
_entry.id   AF-A0A352PLQ6-F1
#
_cell.length_a   1.000
_cell.length_b   1.000
_cell.length_c   1.000
_cell.angle_alpha   90.00
_cell.angle_beta   90.00
_cell.angle_gamma   90.00
#
_symmetry.space_group_name_H-M   'P 1'
#
loop_
_entity.id
_entity.type
_entity.pdbx_description
1 polymer ?
#
loop_
_entity_poly.entity_id
_entity_poly.type
_entity_poly.pdbx_seq_one_letter_code
_entity_poly.pdbx_strand_id
1 'polypeptide(L)'
;MRRNKLKTLSLILLASASLGLSSCSKEHDKYPANASEDIVNNIVGGEDIAYNDFETFYDSISTGNTVYSKTLNEVLYKIAKKEVTLTKEFIDEKVDDLLLNEISGGEYDTDYIFDEMKYVLSLRSKMYNITCEEGKVNSGKDTVIKPGMKASEILGCNYQDYIDRVLLPQIYRQALIAKYIYNESYSSIGNTYARKVKVVKITDRSDEKGAAVNTIKAFIEKYIADDSATEEQRDLDNLARIWLGTNLTEDDKTFISDNGLVTLAKQIEDEVAKIDLANSSNSDASLETKYTNNYTYSVEKGKKLALDSLSKTKLITDGYQLRSNGLSDLPDAVRERVFSINYNIDPKATTKDVTTTINGHRYVTPSKIEDKTDVYNSIVHYDSSTDSYFIVEIFDVITTGALRVNDDDSEEVKKSKKERAETVAYELAATSSLSTDSTVYWLKNSNITYSDEDFYNYVKETYPAVFEEDE
;
A
#
# COMPACT_ATOMS: atom_id res chain seq x y z
N MET A 1 29.81 28.37 46.19
CA MET A 1 28.91 28.92 47.23
C MET A 1 27.97 29.92 46.57
N ARG A 2 26.66 29.63 46.57
CA ARG A 2 25.46 30.49 46.30
C ARG A 2 25.38 31.26 44.95
N ARG A 3 24.49 30.89 44.01
CA ARG A 3 23.00 31.04 43.89
C ARG A 3 22.49 32.42 43.45
N ASN A 4 21.83 32.38 42.28
CA ASN A 4 20.59 33.07 41.85
C ASN A 4 20.58 34.59 41.59
N LYS A 5 20.05 34.97 40.41
CA LYS A 5 18.62 35.30 40.26
C LYS A 5 18.15 35.21 38.79
N LEU A 6 17.44 34.11 38.48
CA LEU A 6 16.39 34.06 37.47
C LEU A 6 15.27 35.07 37.85
N LYS A 7 14.67 35.71 36.85
CA LYS A 7 13.31 36.27 36.89
C LYS A 7 12.50 35.43 35.88
N THR A 8 11.74 34.41 36.27
CA THR A 8 10.27 34.44 36.49
C THR A 8 9.57 35.20 35.35
N LEU A 9 9.21 34.57 34.23
CA LEU A 9 8.11 33.61 33.98
C LEU A 9 6.73 34.17 34.37
N SER A 10 5.96 34.58 33.36
CA SER A 10 4.50 34.61 33.41
C SER A 10 4.01 33.42 32.60
N LEU A 11 3.64 32.34 33.30
CA LEU A 11 2.89 31.22 32.78
C LEU A 11 1.56 31.73 32.22
N ILE A 12 1.20 31.30 31.02
CA ILE A 12 -0.19 31.00 30.71
C ILE A 12 -0.23 29.51 30.36
N LEU A 13 -0.77 28.73 31.31
CA LEU A 13 -1.20 27.36 31.07
C LEU A 13 -2.20 27.34 29.91
N LEU A 14 -2.01 26.45 28.95
CA LEU A 14 -3.12 25.82 28.24
C LEU A 14 -3.01 24.30 28.45
N ALA A 15 -3.43 23.91 29.65
CA ALA A 15 -3.88 22.56 29.92
C ALA A 15 -5.12 22.27 29.05
N SER A 16 -5.14 21.07 28.45
CA SER A 16 -6.32 20.31 28.03
C SER A 16 -7.66 21.04 28.18
N ALA A 17 -8.12 21.67 27.11
CA ALA A 17 -9.48 22.17 26.99
C ALA A 17 -10.21 21.41 25.88
N SER A 18 -11.06 20.48 26.31
CA SER A 18 -12.29 20.15 25.60
C SER A 18 -12.95 21.44 25.13
N LEU A 19 -13.13 21.58 23.80
CA LEU A 19 -13.81 22.72 23.20
C LEU A 19 -15.28 22.74 23.62
N GLY A 20 -15.56 23.37 24.76
CA GLY A 20 -16.86 23.92 25.07
C GLY A 20 -17.09 25.15 24.21
N LEU A 21 -17.98 25.03 23.22
CA LEU A 21 -18.55 26.16 22.50
C LEU A 21 -19.23 27.11 23.49
N SER A 22 -18.61 28.26 23.77
CA SER A 22 -19.30 29.41 24.33
C SER A 22 -18.90 30.68 23.56
N SER A 23 -19.80 31.05 22.63
CA SER A 23 -20.12 32.41 22.17
C SER A 23 -19.34 33.57 22.83
N CYS A 24 -18.63 34.38 22.03
CA CYS A 24 -18.95 35.81 21.84
C CYS A 24 -17.95 36.54 20.91
N SER A 25 -18.45 36.96 19.75
CA SER A 25 -18.25 38.25 19.06
C SER A 25 -16.99 39.10 19.34
N LYS A 26 -16.08 39.17 18.34
CA LYS A 26 -15.57 40.38 17.66
C LYS A 26 -14.56 39.96 16.58
N GLU A 27 -14.58 40.64 15.43
CA GLU A 27 -13.94 40.29 14.16
C GLU A 27 -12.40 40.41 14.07
N HIS A 28 -11.67 40.42 15.18
CA HIS A 28 -10.20 40.38 15.16
C HIS A 28 -9.69 39.56 16.34
N ASP A 29 -8.62 38.80 16.13
CA ASP A 29 -7.90 37.92 17.06
C ASP A 29 -8.33 36.45 17.00
N LYS A 30 -7.98 35.79 15.89
CA LYS A 30 -8.06 34.33 15.73
C LYS A 30 -6.83 33.56 16.25
N TYR A 31 -5.73 34.24 16.58
CA TYR A 31 -4.48 33.58 16.96
C TYR A 31 -3.80 34.26 18.16
N PRO A 32 -3.05 33.51 19.00
CA PRO A 32 -2.22 34.07 20.06
C PRO A 32 -1.12 35.00 19.53
N ALA A 33 -0.56 35.85 20.39
CA ALA A 33 0.38 36.92 20.00
C ALA A 33 1.70 36.45 19.36
N ASN A 34 2.00 35.15 19.40
CA ASN A 34 3.18 34.53 18.78
C ASN A 34 2.89 33.92 17.39
N ALA A 35 1.71 34.16 16.81
CA ALA A 35 1.27 33.60 15.53
C ALA A 35 2.28 33.78 14.38
N SER A 36 3.04 34.89 14.40
CA SER A 36 4.03 35.24 13.38
C SER A 36 5.48 34.88 13.73
N GLU A 37 5.72 34.13 14.82
CA GLU A 37 7.07 33.73 15.23
C GLU A 37 7.48 32.42 14.56
N ASP A 38 8.71 32.39 14.02
CA ASP A 38 9.33 31.20 13.42
C ASP A 38 9.61 30.10 14.48
N ILE A 39 9.13 28.89 14.25
CA ILE A 39 9.27 27.70 15.11
C ILE A 39 10.71 27.16 15.07
N VAL A 40 11.39 27.22 13.92
CA VAL A 40 12.82 26.86 13.78
C VAL A 40 13.56 27.88 12.92
N ASN A 41 14.77 28.25 13.34
CA ASN A 41 15.67 29.13 12.60
C ASN A 41 16.98 28.40 12.20
N ASN A 42 17.56 28.78 11.06
CA ASN A 42 18.83 28.29 10.51
C ASN A 42 18.89 26.78 10.15
N ILE A 43 17.98 26.31 9.28
CA ILE A 43 18.21 25.07 8.53
C ILE A 43 18.91 25.44 7.21
N VAL A 44 19.96 24.68 6.88
CA VAL A 44 20.97 24.93 5.83
C VAL A 44 20.37 25.47 4.52
N GLY A 45 20.86 26.63 4.07
CA GLY A 45 20.58 27.19 2.73
C GLY A 45 19.75 28.47 2.71
N GLY A 46 19.10 28.85 3.82
CA GLY A 46 18.25 30.05 3.86
C GLY A 46 16.97 29.93 3.01
N GLU A 47 16.54 28.70 2.70
CA GLU A 47 15.25 28.43 2.07
C GLU A 47 14.12 28.52 3.10
N ASP A 48 13.01 29.17 2.73
CA ASP A 48 11.82 29.30 3.56
C ASP A 48 11.30 27.92 4.03
N ILE A 49 10.89 27.86 5.29
CA ILE A 49 10.30 26.67 5.90
C ILE A 49 8.77 26.77 5.75
N ALA A 50 8.16 25.86 5.01
CA ALA A 50 6.70 25.72 5.07
C ALA A 50 6.30 25.34 6.51
N TYR A 51 5.26 25.98 7.05
CA TYR A 51 4.78 25.81 8.44
C TYR A 51 5.71 26.33 9.54
N ASN A 52 6.61 27.26 9.23
CA ASN A 52 7.48 27.81 10.26
C ASN A 52 6.78 28.79 11.17
N ASP A 53 5.66 29.39 10.78
CA ASP A 53 4.90 30.28 11.66
C ASP A 53 3.73 29.57 12.33
N PHE A 54 3.41 30.04 13.54
CA PHE A 54 2.33 29.48 14.34
C PHE A 54 0.96 29.66 13.67
N GLU A 55 0.76 30.64 12.79
CA GLU A 55 -0.48 30.88 12.03
C GLU A 55 -0.77 29.74 11.04
N THR A 56 0.21 29.36 10.22
CA THR A 56 0.13 28.21 9.30
C THR A 56 0.02 26.89 10.08
N PHE A 57 0.63 26.83 11.27
CA PHE A 57 0.47 25.71 12.19
C PHE A 57 -0.96 25.61 12.75
N TYR A 58 -1.56 26.71 13.23
CA TYR A 58 -2.92 26.79 13.77
C TYR A 58 -3.97 26.46 12.70
N ASP A 59 -3.72 26.83 11.44
CA ASP A 59 -4.59 26.49 10.30
C ASP A 59 -4.48 25.02 9.87
N SER A 60 -3.40 24.31 10.28
CA SER A 60 -3.20 22.88 10.00
C SER A 60 -3.80 21.93 11.06
N ILE A 61 -4.44 22.47 12.11
CA ILE A 61 -4.99 21.67 13.21
C ILE A 61 -6.34 21.07 12.79
N SER A 62 -6.29 19.89 12.15
CA SER A 62 -7.45 18.99 12.04
C SER A 62 -7.15 17.52 12.35
N THR A 63 -5.95 17.18 12.83
CA THR A 63 -5.57 15.78 13.10
C THR A 63 -4.71 15.68 14.36
N GLY A 64 -5.17 14.90 15.34
CA GLY A 64 -4.78 14.82 16.75
C GLY A 64 -3.33 14.46 17.14
N ASN A 65 -2.33 14.94 16.39
CA ASN A 65 -0.92 14.90 16.73
C ASN A 65 -0.49 16.19 17.43
N THR A 66 0.43 16.12 18.41
CA THR A 66 0.96 17.31 19.09
C THR A 66 1.78 18.17 18.10
N VAL A 67 1.82 19.48 18.32
CA VAL A 67 2.60 20.47 17.55
C VAL A 67 4.01 19.95 17.24
N TYR A 68 4.69 19.50 18.28
CA TYR A 68 6.08 19.07 18.23
C TYR A 68 6.31 17.82 17.38
N SER A 69 5.37 16.88 17.34
CA SER A 69 5.49 15.72 16.46
C SER A 69 5.39 16.09 14.98
N LYS A 70 4.58 17.10 14.62
CA LYS A 70 4.51 17.66 13.27
C LYS A 70 5.78 18.42 12.92
N THR A 71 6.28 19.26 13.83
CA THR A 71 7.56 19.98 13.67
C THR A 71 8.72 19.01 13.45
N LEU A 72 8.78 17.93 14.24
CA LEU A 72 9.81 16.90 14.06
C LEU A 72 9.71 16.23 12.68
N ASN A 73 8.50 15.93 12.21
CA ASN A 73 8.33 15.35 10.87
C ASN A 73 8.81 16.28 9.76
N GLU A 74 8.58 17.58 9.89
CA GLU A 74 9.08 18.57 8.93
C GLU A 74 10.62 18.69 8.97
N VAL A 75 11.22 18.67 10.17
CA VAL A 75 12.69 18.61 10.33
C VAL A 75 13.26 17.38 9.63
N LEU A 76 12.67 16.20 9.87
CA LEU A 76 13.10 14.96 9.22
C LEU A 76 12.89 14.99 7.70
N TYR A 77 11.83 15.61 7.22
CA TYR A 77 11.61 15.79 5.78
C TYR A 77 12.71 16.66 5.14
N LYS A 78 13.10 17.75 5.79
CA LYS A 78 14.20 18.61 5.31
C LYS A 78 15.55 17.90 5.29
N ILE A 79 15.83 17.12 6.34
CA ILE A 79 17.01 16.25 6.37
C ILE A 79 16.92 15.25 5.21
N ALA A 80 15.76 14.62 5.00
CA ALA A 80 15.55 13.68 3.90
C ALA A 80 15.79 14.29 2.52
N LYS A 81 15.31 15.51 2.24
CA LYS A 81 15.57 16.19 0.97
C LYS A 81 17.06 16.43 0.70
N LYS A 82 17.85 16.64 1.76
CA LYS A 82 19.30 16.84 1.66
C LYS A 82 20.05 15.52 1.49
N GLU A 83 19.63 14.50 2.24
CA GLU A 83 20.34 13.23 2.34
C GLU A 83 19.93 12.22 1.26
N VAL A 84 18.73 12.31 0.73
CA VAL A 84 18.19 11.32 -0.20
C VAL A 84 17.89 11.97 -1.55
N THR A 85 18.39 11.35 -2.60
CA THR A 85 18.03 11.67 -3.98
C THR A 85 17.05 10.63 -4.49
N LEU A 86 15.82 11.04 -4.79
CA LEU A 86 14.80 10.19 -5.41
C LEU A 86 14.61 10.60 -6.87
N THR A 87 14.40 9.62 -7.75
CA THR A 87 14.05 9.90 -9.14
C THR A 87 12.61 10.40 -9.22
N LYS A 88 12.29 11.15 -10.27
CA LYS A 88 10.92 11.60 -10.51
C LYS A 88 9.99 10.40 -10.71
N GLU A 89 10.44 9.39 -11.45
CA GLU A 89 9.68 8.17 -11.72
C GLU A 89 9.30 7.45 -10.42
N PHE A 90 10.22 7.35 -9.45
CA PHE A 90 9.95 6.74 -8.15
C PHE A 90 8.93 7.54 -7.34
N ILE A 91 9.05 8.88 -7.34
CA ILE A 91 8.11 9.75 -6.64
C ILE A 91 6.71 9.62 -7.26
N ASP A 92 6.60 9.69 -8.59
CA ASP A 92 5.33 9.60 -9.30
C ASP A 92 4.65 8.25 -9.04
N GLU A 93 5.40 7.14 -9.06
CA GLU A 93 4.90 5.80 -8.72
C GLU A 93 4.36 5.74 -7.28
N LYS A 94 5.13 6.22 -6.29
CA LYS A 94 4.70 6.18 -4.88
C LYS A 94 3.55 7.14 -4.58
N VAL A 95 3.48 8.28 -5.26
CA VAL A 95 2.32 9.18 -5.16
C VAL A 95 1.06 8.51 -5.71
N ASP A 96 1.17 7.84 -6.87
CA ASP A 96 0.04 7.12 -7.46
C ASP A 96 -0.46 6.00 -6.53
N ASP A 97 0.45 5.19 -5.98
CA ASP A 97 0.14 4.13 -5.00
C ASP A 97 -0.58 4.69 -3.76
N LEU A 98 -0.06 5.78 -3.18
CA LEU A 98 -0.62 6.38 -1.96
C LEU A 98 -2.00 6.98 -2.21
N LEU A 99 -2.17 7.70 -3.33
CA LEU A 99 -3.47 8.25 -3.73
C LEU A 99 -4.47 7.12 -4.00
N LEU A 100 -4.07 6.08 -4.74
CA LEU A 100 -4.93 4.95 -5.06
C LEU A 100 -5.42 4.25 -3.79
N ASN A 101 -4.54 4.02 -2.83
CA ASN A 101 -4.89 3.45 -1.53
C ASN A 101 -5.87 4.32 -0.75
N GLU A 102 -5.71 5.65 -0.79
CA GLU A 102 -6.63 6.59 -0.12
C GLU A 102 -8.02 6.59 -0.78
N ILE A 103 -8.08 6.65 -2.11
CA ILE A 103 -9.37 6.75 -2.83
C ILE A 103 -10.12 5.42 -2.93
N SER A 104 -9.42 4.29 -2.80
CA SER A 104 -10.04 2.95 -2.85
C SER A 104 -10.83 2.60 -1.57
N GLY A 105 -10.68 3.39 -0.50
CA GLY A 105 -11.18 3.11 0.86
C GLY A 105 -12.70 3.15 1.08
N GLY A 106 -13.52 3.24 0.04
CA GLY A 106 -14.99 3.19 0.13
C GLY A 106 -15.66 4.43 0.73
N GLU A 107 -14.95 5.24 1.52
CA GLU A 107 -15.45 6.50 2.09
C GLU A 107 -15.88 7.52 1.01
N TYR A 108 -15.21 7.46 -0.13
CA TYR A 108 -15.45 8.35 -1.27
C TYR A 108 -16.31 7.70 -2.35
N ASP A 109 -16.88 6.53 -2.07
CA ASP A 109 -17.73 5.84 -3.02
C ASP A 109 -19.22 6.09 -2.72
N THR A 110 -20.03 5.97 -3.75
CA THR A 110 -21.48 5.73 -3.64
C THR A 110 -21.80 4.56 -4.53
N ASP A 111 -22.46 3.52 -4.00
CA ASP A 111 -22.86 2.38 -4.84
C ASP A 111 -21.66 1.74 -5.60
N TYR A 112 -20.49 1.67 -4.94
CA TYR A 112 -19.20 1.19 -5.50
C TYR A 112 -18.58 2.04 -6.61
N ILE A 113 -19.17 3.20 -6.89
CA ILE A 113 -18.67 4.19 -7.85
C ILE A 113 -17.95 5.28 -7.09
N PHE A 114 -16.70 5.53 -7.49
CA PHE A 114 -15.89 6.58 -6.90
C PHE A 114 -16.46 7.97 -7.21
N ASP A 115 -16.60 8.79 -6.17
CA ASP A 115 -17.04 10.17 -6.24
C ASP A 115 -15.87 11.10 -5.90
N GLU A 116 -15.18 11.56 -6.95
CA GLU A 116 -14.05 12.48 -6.79
C GLU A 116 -14.45 13.76 -6.04
N MET A 117 -15.69 14.24 -6.17
CA MET A 117 -16.11 15.46 -5.46
C MET A 117 -16.17 15.25 -3.94
N LYS A 118 -16.56 14.06 -3.47
CA LYS A 118 -16.49 13.73 -2.04
C LYS A 118 -15.04 13.77 -1.53
N TYR A 119 -14.11 13.19 -2.30
CA TYR A 119 -12.69 13.23 -1.96
C TYR A 119 -12.15 14.67 -1.94
N VAL A 120 -12.44 15.45 -2.97
CA VAL A 120 -12.07 16.88 -3.05
C VAL A 120 -12.62 17.68 -1.87
N LEU A 121 -13.89 17.48 -1.51
CA LEU A 121 -14.50 18.17 -0.37
C LEU A 121 -13.88 17.74 0.97
N SER A 122 -13.54 16.45 1.12
CA SER A 122 -12.80 15.93 2.29
C SER A 122 -11.44 16.64 2.42
N LEU A 123 -10.66 16.74 1.34
CA LEU A 123 -9.37 17.43 1.37
C LEU A 123 -9.50 18.94 1.58
N ARG A 124 -10.46 19.61 0.95
CA ARG A 124 -10.72 21.05 1.17
C ARG A 124 -11.17 21.34 2.60
N SER A 125 -11.93 20.44 3.23
CA SER A 125 -12.30 20.56 4.65
C SER A 125 -11.10 20.50 5.59
N LYS A 126 -10.00 19.88 5.13
CA LYS A 126 -8.70 19.83 5.80
C LYS A 126 -7.75 20.96 5.35
N MET A 127 -8.27 21.98 4.66
CA MET A 127 -7.52 23.15 4.18
C MET A 127 -6.45 22.85 3.11
N TYR A 128 -6.64 21.81 2.29
CA TYR A 128 -5.83 21.59 1.09
C TYR A 128 -6.43 22.32 -0.13
N ASN A 129 -5.58 22.99 -0.90
CA ASN A 129 -5.98 23.70 -2.10
C ASN A 129 -6.07 22.74 -3.30
N ILE A 130 -7.27 22.21 -3.52
CA ILE A 130 -7.57 21.33 -4.66
C ILE A 130 -8.26 22.13 -5.75
N THR A 131 -7.66 22.20 -6.94
CA THR A 131 -8.25 22.88 -8.10
C THR A 131 -8.75 21.87 -9.12
N CYS A 132 -9.93 22.12 -9.68
CA CYS A 132 -10.54 21.24 -10.68
C CYS A 132 -10.96 22.10 -11.86
N GLU A 133 -10.54 21.75 -13.06
CA GLU A 133 -11.06 22.40 -14.26
C GLU A 133 -12.52 21.98 -14.49
N GLU A 134 -13.30 22.87 -15.11
CA GLU A 134 -14.71 22.61 -15.40
C GLU A 134 -14.85 21.36 -16.29
N GLY A 135 -15.67 20.40 -15.87
CA GLY A 135 -15.88 19.13 -16.58
C GLY A 135 -14.76 18.07 -16.41
N LYS A 136 -13.70 18.36 -15.66
CA LYS A 136 -12.64 17.37 -15.36
C LYS A 136 -12.94 16.50 -14.14
N VAL A 137 -13.72 17.01 -13.18
CA VAL A 137 -14.12 16.23 -12.00
C VAL A 137 -14.84 14.96 -12.45
N ASN A 138 -14.39 13.82 -11.95
CA ASN A 138 -15.01 12.52 -12.18
C ASN A 138 -16.13 12.22 -11.17
N SER A 139 -16.92 13.24 -10.80
CA SER A 139 -18.08 13.07 -9.93
C SER A 139 -19.19 12.35 -10.69
N GLY A 140 -19.52 11.12 -10.31
CA GLY A 140 -20.61 10.37 -10.94
C GLY A 140 -20.35 9.93 -12.37
N LYS A 141 -19.09 9.93 -12.83
CA LYS A 141 -18.71 8.97 -13.88
C LYS A 141 -18.80 7.60 -13.22
N ASP A 142 -19.42 6.62 -13.86
CA ASP A 142 -19.56 5.23 -13.36
C ASP A 142 -18.19 4.52 -13.18
N THR A 143 -17.26 5.15 -12.48
CA THR A 143 -15.88 4.73 -12.28
C THR A 143 -15.83 3.82 -11.07
N VAL A 144 -15.84 2.52 -11.36
CA VAL A 144 -15.50 1.49 -10.37
C VAL A 144 -13.99 1.36 -10.34
N ILE A 145 -13.36 1.69 -9.21
CA ILE A 145 -11.91 1.54 -9.01
C ILE A 145 -11.58 0.06 -8.92
N LYS A 146 -10.85 -0.45 -9.92
CA LYS A 146 -10.49 -1.86 -10.05
C LYS A 146 -9.02 -2.08 -9.65
N PRO A 147 -8.65 -3.30 -9.21
CA PRO A 147 -7.25 -3.66 -9.04
C PRO A 147 -6.44 -3.38 -10.32
N GLY A 148 -5.26 -2.78 -10.17
CA GLY A 148 -4.35 -2.47 -11.28
C GLY A 148 -4.57 -1.12 -11.97
N MET A 149 -5.64 -0.38 -11.64
CA MET A 149 -5.81 1.00 -12.12
C MET A 149 -4.83 1.95 -11.43
N LYS A 150 -4.46 3.04 -12.11
CA LYS A 150 -3.64 4.11 -11.52
C LYS A 150 -4.50 5.27 -11.00
N ALA A 151 -4.10 5.90 -9.90
CA ALA A 151 -4.79 7.09 -9.38
C ALA A 151 -4.80 8.22 -10.41
N SER A 152 -3.70 8.39 -11.15
CA SER A 152 -3.55 9.36 -12.25
C SER A 152 -4.50 9.13 -13.43
N GLU A 153 -5.04 7.92 -13.59
CA GLU A 153 -6.07 7.59 -14.58
C GLU A 153 -7.49 7.88 -14.06
N ILE A 154 -7.65 7.92 -12.73
CA ILE A 154 -8.93 8.07 -12.02
C ILE A 154 -9.21 9.52 -11.64
N LEU A 155 -8.18 10.28 -11.29
CA LEU A 155 -8.30 11.63 -10.74
C LEU A 155 -8.26 12.69 -11.84
N GLY A 156 -9.24 13.58 -11.85
CA GLY A 156 -9.36 14.67 -12.83
C GLY A 156 -8.95 16.04 -12.29
N CYS A 157 -8.87 16.21 -10.97
CA CYS A 157 -8.43 17.44 -10.32
C CYS A 157 -6.91 17.50 -10.10
N ASN A 158 -6.42 18.68 -9.76
CA ASN A 158 -5.03 18.93 -9.36
C ASN A 158 -4.89 18.81 -7.84
N TYR A 159 -4.11 17.80 -7.42
CA TYR A 159 -3.84 17.46 -6.01
C TYR A 159 -2.45 17.90 -5.54
N GLN A 160 -1.75 18.76 -6.28
CA GLN A 160 -0.35 19.13 -6.01
C GLN A 160 -0.14 19.66 -4.58
N ASP A 161 -1.05 20.50 -4.06
CA ASP A 161 -0.95 21.01 -2.69
C ASP A 161 -0.96 19.87 -1.65
N TYR A 162 -1.84 18.88 -1.82
CA TYR A 162 -1.90 17.72 -0.95
C TYR A 162 -0.66 16.82 -1.11
N ILE A 163 -0.22 16.60 -2.34
CA ILE A 163 0.99 15.85 -2.66
C ILE A 163 2.21 16.48 -1.97
N ASP A 164 2.40 17.78 -2.11
CA ASP A 164 3.56 18.50 -1.56
C ASP A 164 3.57 18.55 -0.04
N ARG A 165 2.38 18.70 0.57
CA ARG A 165 2.24 18.93 2.00
C ARG A 165 2.14 17.64 2.82
N VAL A 166 1.77 16.52 2.20
CA VAL A 166 1.48 15.26 2.90
C VAL A 166 2.26 14.10 2.31
N LEU A 167 2.09 13.82 1.01
CA LEU A 167 2.62 12.61 0.39
C LEU A 167 4.14 12.67 0.20
N LEU A 168 4.68 13.80 -0.30
CA LEU A 168 6.12 13.98 -0.45
C LEU A 168 6.86 13.87 0.90
N PRO A 169 6.44 14.57 1.99
CA PRO A 169 7.04 14.38 3.31
C PRO A 169 6.99 12.93 3.80
N GLN A 170 5.94 12.18 3.52
CA GLN A 170 5.86 10.76 3.85
C GLN A 170 6.87 9.93 3.07
N ILE A 171 6.92 10.09 1.73
CA ILE A 171 7.81 9.34 0.84
C ILE A 171 9.28 9.57 1.21
N TYR A 172 9.67 10.82 1.42
CA TYR A 172 11.05 11.19 1.75
C TYR A 172 11.46 10.73 3.14
N ARG A 173 10.60 10.84 4.16
CA ARG A 173 10.92 10.33 5.50
C ARG A 173 11.11 8.81 5.50
N GLN A 174 10.28 8.08 4.78
CA GLN A 174 10.47 6.64 4.62
C GLN A 174 11.80 6.33 3.90
N ALA A 175 12.15 7.11 2.88
CA ALA A 175 13.42 6.96 2.18
C ALA A 175 14.63 7.28 3.08
N LEU A 176 14.49 8.23 4.02
CA LEU A 176 15.52 8.56 5.00
C LEU A 176 15.77 7.40 5.98
N ILE A 177 14.70 6.72 6.40
CA ILE A 177 14.79 5.48 7.20
C ILE A 177 15.44 4.37 6.37
N ALA A 178 15.07 4.23 5.10
CA ALA A 178 15.67 3.26 4.19
C ALA A 178 17.18 3.48 4.01
N LYS A 179 17.61 4.74 3.87
CA LYS A 179 19.04 5.12 3.80
C LYS A 179 19.79 4.73 5.08
N TYR A 180 19.19 4.96 6.25
CA TYR A 180 19.76 4.51 7.52
C TYR A 180 19.89 2.98 7.58
N ILE A 181 18.83 2.25 7.21
CA ILE A 181 18.85 0.79 7.16
C ILE A 181 19.98 0.31 6.22
N TYR A 182 20.12 0.92 5.05
CA TYR A 182 21.15 0.56 4.09
C TYR A 182 22.57 0.82 4.61
N ASN A 183 22.82 1.98 5.22
CA ASN A 183 24.16 2.37 5.66
C ASN A 183 24.57 1.74 6.99
N GLU A 184 23.66 1.73 7.98
CA GLU A 184 23.98 1.40 9.38
C GLU A 184 23.46 0.02 9.79
N SER A 185 22.52 -0.56 9.03
CA SER A 185 21.87 -1.83 9.37
C SER A 185 21.72 -2.77 8.17
N TYR A 186 22.71 -2.79 7.27
CA TYR A 186 22.61 -3.51 5.99
C TYR A 186 22.25 -4.99 6.14
N SER A 187 22.75 -5.64 7.20
CA SER A 187 22.46 -7.05 7.50
C SER A 187 20.96 -7.30 7.73
N SER A 188 20.22 -6.31 8.25
CA SER A 188 18.77 -6.37 8.46
C SER A 188 18.03 -6.59 7.16
N ILE A 189 18.51 -6.03 6.04
CA ILE A 189 17.90 -6.20 4.71
C ILE A 189 17.93 -7.68 4.31
N GLY A 190 19.09 -8.33 4.39
CA GLY A 190 19.24 -9.75 4.05
C GLY A 190 18.48 -10.68 4.99
N ASN A 191 18.34 -10.30 6.26
CA ASN A 191 17.63 -11.05 7.29
C ASN A 191 16.10 -10.95 7.19
N THR A 192 15.56 -10.02 6.38
CA THR A 192 14.11 -9.97 6.09
C THR A 192 13.61 -11.20 5.32
N TYR A 193 14.51 -11.87 4.61
CA TYR A 193 14.18 -12.88 3.60
C TYR A 193 13.13 -12.38 2.59
N ALA A 194 13.17 -11.10 2.20
CA ALA A 194 12.19 -10.53 1.29
C ALA A 194 12.06 -11.34 -0.02
N ARG A 195 10.85 -11.38 -0.56
CA ARG A 195 10.54 -12.03 -1.84
C ARG A 195 9.77 -11.05 -2.70
N LYS A 196 10.18 -10.84 -3.95
CA LYS A 196 9.31 -10.21 -4.93
C LYS A 196 8.41 -11.28 -5.48
N VAL A 197 7.10 -11.17 -5.25
CA VAL A 197 6.12 -12.21 -5.58
C VAL A 197 4.95 -11.65 -6.36
N LYS A 198 4.23 -12.54 -7.05
CA LYS A 198 2.83 -12.35 -7.41
C LYS A 198 2.06 -13.57 -6.93
N VAL A 199 1.04 -13.33 -6.12
CA VAL A 199 0.23 -14.36 -5.47
C VAL A 199 -1.21 -14.16 -5.89
N VAL A 200 -1.82 -15.20 -6.45
CA VAL A 200 -3.27 -15.23 -6.68
C VAL A 200 -3.95 -16.12 -5.63
N LYS A 201 -5.08 -15.65 -5.10
CA LYS A 201 -5.97 -16.42 -4.23
C LYS A 201 -7.33 -16.56 -4.91
N ILE A 202 -7.77 -17.80 -5.14
CA ILE A 202 -9.08 -18.12 -5.72
C ILE A 202 -9.84 -19.02 -4.76
N THR A 203 -10.96 -18.54 -4.23
CA THR A 203 -11.87 -19.34 -3.41
C THR A 203 -12.91 -20.01 -4.29
N ASP A 204 -13.15 -21.30 -4.08
CA ASP A 204 -14.12 -22.05 -4.87
C ASP A 204 -15.56 -21.61 -4.60
N ARG A 205 -16.40 -21.80 -5.61
CA ARG A 205 -17.82 -21.48 -5.52
C ARG A 205 -18.54 -22.49 -4.63
N SER A 206 -19.38 -22.00 -3.73
CA SER A 206 -20.15 -22.87 -2.84
C SER A 206 -21.28 -23.62 -3.57
N ASP A 207 -21.84 -23.01 -4.60
CA ASP A 207 -22.95 -23.53 -5.41
C ASP A 207 -22.47 -24.46 -6.54
N GLU A 208 -21.23 -24.34 -6.98
CA GLU A 208 -20.64 -25.15 -8.04
C GLU A 208 -19.22 -25.59 -7.68
N LYS A 209 -19.13 -26.62 -6.84
CA LYS A 209 -17.85 -27.17 -6.36
C LYS A 209 -16.99 -27.68 -7.51
N GLY A 210 -15.72 -27.30 -7.51
CA GLY A 210 -14.73 -27.62 -8.53
C GLY A 210 -14.59 -26.55 -9.61
N ALA A 211 -15.42 -25.50 -9.62
CA ALA A 211 -15.32 -24.41 -10.60
C ALA A 211 -13.95 -23.71 -10.58
N ALA A 212 -13.40 -23.45 -9.39
CA ALA A 212 -12.08 -22.87 -9.24
C ALA A 212 -10.99 -23.77 -9.80
N VAL A 213 -11.02 -25.07 -9.46
CA VAL A 213 -10.04 -26.06 -9.96
C VAL A 213 -10.06 -26.14 -11.48
N ASN A 214 -11.25 -26.20 -12.07
CA ASN A 214 -11.39 -26.28 -13.52
C ASN A 214 -10.82 -25.03 -14.21
N THR A 215 -11.10 -23.85 -13.67
CA THR A 215 -10.56 -22.58 -14.17
C THR A 215 -9.04 -22.55 -14.08
N ILE A 216 -8.47 -22.94 -12.93
CA ILE A 216 -7.02 -22.95 -12.71
C ILE A 216 -6.33 -23.98 -13.61
N LYS A 217 -6.90 -25.19 -13.76
CA LYS A 217 -6.35 -26.21 -14.66
C LYS A 217 -6.31 -25.74 -16.10
N ALA A 218 -7.43 -25.23 -16.61
CA ALA A 218 -7.50 -24.70 -17.97
C ALA A 218 -6.48 -23.58 -18.18
N PHE A 219 -6.34 -22.66 -17.21
CA PHE A 219 -5.37 -21.56 -17.28
C PHE A 219 -3.94 -22.08 -17.30
N ILE A 220 -3.62 -23.03 -16.42
CA ILE A 220 -2.30 -23.64 -16.35
C ILE A 220 -1.94 -24.36 -17.65
N GLU A 221 -2.84 -25.19 -18.16
CA GLU A 221 -2.60 -25.96 -19.39
C GLU A 221 -2.40 -25.03 -20.59
N LYS A 222 -3.22 -23.99 -20.70
CA LYS A 222 -3.23 -23.11 -21.88
C LYS A 222 -2.15 -22.03 -21.84
N TYR A 223 -1.84 -21.48 -20.67
CA TYR A 223 -0.98 -20.31 -20.55
C TYR A 223 0.29 -20.58 -19.78
N ILE A 224 0.28 -21.36 -18.68
CA ILE A 224 1.52 -21.60 -17.91
C ILE A 224 2.38 -22.70 -18.53
N ALA A 225 1.78 -23.81 -18.95
CA ALA A 225 2.48 -24.99 -19.46
C ALA A 225 2.86 -24.88 -20.94
N ASP A 226 2.05 -24.19 -21.75
CA ASP A 226 2.31 -23.92 -23.17
C ASP A 226 3.50 -22.96 -23.32
N ASP A 227 4.55 -23.31 -24.05
CA ASP A 227 5.74 -22.47 -24.26
C ASP A 227 5.51 -21.31 -25.23
N SER A 228 4.41 -21.33 -25.99
CA SER A 228 4.04 -20.30 -26.97
C SER A 228 3.18 -19.16 -26.42
N ALA A 229 2.64 -19.32 -25.20
CA ALA A 229 1.85 -18.27 -24.56
C ALA A 229 2.69 -17.02 -24.25
N THR A 230 2.08 -15.85 -24.39
CA THR A 230 2.72 -14.56 -24.11
C THR A 230 2.83 -14.30 -22.60
N GLU A 231 3.72 -13.39 -22.20
CA GLU A 231 3.87 -12.95 -20.80
C GLU A 231 2.55 -12.43 -20.21
N GLU A 232 1.80 -11.63 -20.97
CA GLU A 232 0.50 -11.09 -20.55
C GLU A 232 -0.55 -12.18 -20.35
N GLN A 233 -0.52 -13.23 -21.17
CA GLN A 233 -1.42 -14.37 -21.03
C GLN A 233 -1.08 -15.22 -19.79
N ARG A 234 0.22 -15.37 -19.48
CA ARG A 234 0.73 -16.09 -18.30
C ARG A 234 0.48 -15.37 -16.99
N ASP A 235 0.33 -14.04 -17.04
CA ASP A 235 0.20 -13.22 -15.85
C ASP A 235 -0.99 -13.68 -14.98
N LEU A 236 -0.75 -13.84 -13.68
CA LEU A 236 -1.79 -14.22 -12.73
C LEU A 236 -2.93 -13.18 -12.62
N ASP A 237 -2.70 -11.92 -13.01
CA ASP A 237 -3.76 -10.92 -13.15
C ASP A 237 -4.81 -11.34 -14.19
N ASN A 238 -4.39 -12.04 -15.25
CA ASN A 238 -5.30 -12.62 -16.25
C ASN A 238 -6.18 -13.71 -15.62
N LEU A 239 -5.58 -14.63 -14.87
CA LEU A 239 -6.31 -15.67 -14.13
C LEU A 239 -7.33 -15.07 -13.15
N ALA A 240 -6.95 -14.04 -12.40
CA ALA A 240 -7.85 -13.34 -11.49
C ALA A 240 -9.04 -12.71 -12.23
N ARG A 241 -8.80 -12.04 -13.36
CA ARG A 241 -9.84 -11.42 -14.20
C ARG A 241 -10.80 -12.45 -14.79
N ILE A 242 -10.27 -13.57 -15.31
CA ILE A 242 -11.05 -14.70 -15.81
C ILE A 242 -11.96 -15.25 -14.71
N TRP A 243 -11.44 -15.49 -13.50
CA TRP A 243 -12.22 -16.03 -12.39
C TRP A 243 -13.33 -15.09 -11.92
N LEU A 244 -13.03 -13.78 -11.79
CA LEU A 244 -14.03 -12.77 -11.48
C LEU A 244 -15.12 -12.72 -12.56
N GLY A 245 -14.76 -12.84 -13.83
CA GLY A 245 -15.70 -12.72 -14.94
C GLY A 245 -16.13 -11.28 -15.24
N THR A 246 -15.45 -10.30 -14.65
CA THR A 246 -15.67 -8.86 -14.85
C THR A 246 -14.48 -8.24 -15.55
N ASN A 247 -14.70 -7.18 -16.33
CA ASN A 247 -13.64 -6.45 -17.05
C ASN A 247 -12.88 -7.31 -18.07
N LEU A 248 -13.54 -8.35 -18.60
CA LEU A 248 -12.96 -9.31 -19.53
C LEU A 248 -12.55 -8.67 -20.86
N THR A 249 -11.38 -9.05 -21.35
CA THR A 249 -10.97 -8.85 -22.74
C THR A 249 -11.72 -9.81 -23.67
N GLU A 250 -11.64 -9.60 -24.99
CA GLU A 250 -12.22 -10.57 -25.95
C GLU A 250 -11.53 -11.94 -25.90
N ASP A 251 -10.23 -11.97 -25.59
CA ASP A 251 -9.48 -13.22 -25.42
C ASP A 251 -9.95 -13.97 -24.18
N ASP A 252 -10.20 -13.27 -23.06
CA ASP A 252 -10.71 -13.89 -21.85
C ASP A 252 -12.10 -14.51 -22.07
N LYS A 253 -12.99 -13.79 -22.78
CA LYS A 253 -14.34 -14.28 -23.11
C LYS A 253 -14.26 -15.54 -23.97
N THR A 254 -13.38 -15.54 -24.96
CA THR A 254 -13.14 -16.70 -25.83
C THR A 254 -12.61 -17.87 -25.01
N PHE A 255 -11.60 -17.64 -24.18
CA PHE A 255 -11.02 -18.66 -23.31
C PHE A 255 -12.05 -19.27 -22.34
N ILE A 256 -12.89 -18.44 -21.70
CA ILE A 256 -13.97 -18.90 -20.81
C ILE A 256 -14.96 -19.78 -21.58
N SER A 257 -15.37 -19.34 -22.77
CA SER A 257 -16.33 -20.08 -23.61
C SER A 257 -15.76 -21.43 -24.08
N ASP A 258 -14.55 -21.43 -24.62
CA ASP A 258 -13.90 -22.63 -25.18
C ASP A 258 -13.67 -23.72 -24.13
N ASN A 259 -13.47 -23.33 -22.87
CA ASN A 259 -13.24 -24.23 -21.75
C ASN A 259 -14.49 -24.48 -20.89
N GLY A 260 -15.65 -23.90 -21.24
CA GLY A 260 -16.90 -24.06 -20.49
C GLY A 260 -16.80 -23.60 -19.03
N LEU A 261 -16.06 -22.52 -18.78
CA LEU A 261 -15.77 -22.05 -17.43
C LEU A 261 -16.94 -21.22 -16.87
N VAL A 262 -17.08 -21.27 -15.55
CA VAL A 262 -18.16 -20.64 -14.81
C VAL A 262 -17.57 -19.68 -13.78
N THR A 263 -17.83 -18.40 -13.97
CA THR A 263 -17.18 -17.30 -13.23
C THR A 263 -18.03 -16.81 -12.07
N LEU A 264 -17.46 -15.96 -11.20
CA LEU A 264 -18.23 -15.29 -10.14
C LEU A 264 -19.28 -14.32 -10.71
N ALA A 265 -18.98 -13.64 -11.81
CA ALA A 265 -19.97 -12.81 -12.50
C ALA A 265 -21.13 -13.67 -13.02
N LYS A 266 -20.85 -14.86 -13.57
CA LYS A 266 -21.88 -15.78 -14.05
C LYS A 266 -22.78 -16.28 -12.91
N GLN A 267 -22.21 -16.54 -11.73
CA GLN A 267 -22.99 -16.86 -10.53
C GLN A 267 -24.02 -15.77 -10.22
N ILE A 268 -23.63 -14.49 -10.29
CA ILE A 268 -24.55 -13.37 -10.07
C ILE A 268 -25.69 -13.39 -11.09
N GLU A 269 -25.40 -13.68 -12.35
CA GLU A 269 -26.44 -13.78 -13.39
C GLU A 269 -27.41 -14.93 -13.14
N ASP A 270 -26.89 -16.09 -12.75
CA ASP A 270 -27.69 -17.29 -12.48
C ASP A 270 -28.54 -17.15 -11.21
N GLU A 271 -28.05 -16.43 -10.20
CA GLU A 271 -28.83 -16.05 -9.03
C GLU A 271 -29.95 -15.06 -9.39
N VAL A 272 -29.65 -14.02 -10.16
CA VAL A 272 -30.65 -13.03 -10.60
C VAL A 272 -31.73 -13.67 -11.47
N ALA A 273 -31.39 -14.64 -12.30
CA ALA A 273 -32.34 -15.37 -13.14
C ALA A 273 -33.37 -16.19 -12.34
N LYS A 274 -33.11 -16.47 -11.05
CA LYS A 274 -34.05 -17.16 -10.14
C LYS A 274 -35.06 -16.21 -9.47
N ILE A 275 -35.00 -14.91 -9.79
CA ILE A 275 -35.89 -13.89 -9.23
C ILE A 275 -37.01 -13.58 -10.22
N ASP A 276 -38.26 -13.78 -9.79
CA ASP A 276 -39.48 -13.45 -10.53
C ASP A 276 -40.41 -12.55 -9.69
N LEU A 277 -40.27 -11.23 -9.86
CA LEU A 277 -41.08 -10.24 -9.16
C LEU A 277 -42.56 -10.25 -9.57
N ALA A 278 -42.91 -10.84 -10.72
CA ALA A 278 -44.29 -10.95 -11.18
C ALA A 278 -45.01 -12.16 -10.55
N ASN A 279 -44.25 -13.18 -10.15
CA ASN A 279 -44.77 -14.39 -9.51
C ASN A 279 -43.91 -14.83 -8.33
N SER A 280 -44.24 -14.31 -7.14
CA SER A 280 -43.56 -14.62 -5.88
C SER A 280 -43.57 -16.10 -5.49
N SER A 281 -44.40 -16.93 -6.10
CA SER A 281 -44.43 -18.38 -5.82
C SER A 281 -43.31 -19.16 -6.51
N ASN A 282 -42.72 -18.58 -7.56
CA ASN A 282 -41.62 -19.17 -8.33
C ASN A 282 -40.27 -18.49 -8.07
N SER A 283 -40.26 -17.44 -7.26
CA SER A 283 -39.08 -16.62 -7.01
C SER A 283 -38.38 -17.01 -5.72
N ASP A 284 -37.05 -16.92 -5.71
CA ASP A 284 -36.26 -17.13 -4.49
C ASP A 284 -36.28 -15.87 -3.60
N ALA A 285 -37.07 -15.92 -2.52
CA ALA A 285 -37.24 -14.81 -1.59
C ALA A 285 -35.93 -14.35 -0.91
N SER A 286 -34.94 -15.25 -0.76
CA SER A 286 -33.64 -14.89 -0.17
C SER A 286 -32.79 -14.08 -1.15
N LEU A 287 -32.81 -14.48 -2.43
CA LEU A 287 -32.13 -13.75 -3.52
C LEU A 287 -32.85 -12.44 -3.85
N GLU A 288 -34.18 -12.41 -3.81
CA GLU A 288 -34.95 -11.15 -3.88
C GLU A 288 -34.46 -10.15 -2.84
N THR A 289 -34.37 -10.59 -1.58
CA THR A 289 -33.91 -9.73 -0.48
C THR A 289 -32.48 -9.25 -0.71
N LYS A 290 -31.57 -10.15 -1.14
CA LYS A 290 -30.17 -9.84 -1.46
C LYS A 290 -30.04 -8.79 -2.58
N TYR A 291 -30.77 -8.97 -3.69
CA TYR A 291 -30.62 -8.14 -4.90
C TYR A 291 -31.59 -6.96 -4.98
N THR A 292 -32.49 -6.77 -4.02
CA THR A 292 -33.32 -5.56 -3.94
C THR A 292 -33.07 -4.74 -2.67
N ASN A 293 -32.30 -5.28 -1.72
CA ASN A 293 -32.15 -4.76 -0.37
C ASN A 293 -33.52 -4.44 0.25
N ASN A 294 -34.35 -5.46 0.43
CA ASN A 294 -35.73 -5.32 0.92
C ASN A 294 -36.55 -4.32 0.08
N TYR A 295 -36.50 -4.44 -1.25
CA TYR A 295 -37.19 -3.55 -2.20
C TYR A 295 -36.77 -2.06 -2.16
N THR A 296 -35.62 -1.75 -1.57
CA THR A 296 -35.03 -0.40 -1.62
C THR A 296 -34.66 -0.02 -3.07
N TYR A 297 -34.26 -1.00 -3.88
CA TYR A 297 -33.93 -0.81 -5.29
C TYR A 297 -34.39 -1.98 -6.17
N SER A 298 -34.38 -1.78 -7.49
CA SER A 298 -34.73 -2.81 -8.48
C SER A 298 -33.67 -3.92 -8.52
N VAL A 299 -34.08 -5.12 -8.96
CA VAL A 299 -33.16 -6.25 -9.18
C VAL A 299 -32.04 -5.90 -10.16
N GLU A 300 -32.34 -5.11 -11.20
CA GLU A 300 -31.34 -4.62 -12.16
C GLU A 300 -30.27 -3.75 -11.48
N LYS A 301 -30.69 -2.82 -10.60
CA LYS A 301 -29.76 -2.02 -9.81
C LYS A 301 -28.94 -2.91 -8.88
N GLY A 302 -29.56 -3.88 -8.20
CA GLY A 302 -28.84 -4.82 -7.34
C GLY A 302 -27.83 -5.69 -8.08
N LYS A 303 -28.16 -6.16 -9.29
CA LYS A 303 -27.22 -6.88 -10.17
C LYS A 303 -26.01 -6.00 -10.48
N LYS A 304 -26.23 -4.75 -10.89
CA LYS A 304 -25.14 -3.80 -11.16
C LYS A 304 -24.25 -3.60 -9.94
N LEU A 305 -24.84 -3.33 -8.77
CA LEU A 305 -24.09 -3.18 -7.51
C LEU A 305 -23.24 -4.42 -7.17
N ALA A 306 -23.78 -5.63 -7.38
CA ALA A 306 -23.05 -6.86 -7.12
C ALA A 306 -21.86 -7.04 -8.09
N LEU A 307 -22.03 -6.71 -9.38
CA LEU A 307 -20.96 -6.77 -10.38
C LEU A 307 -19.90 -5.68 -10.15
N ASP A 308 -20.31 -4.48 -9.75
CA ASP A 308 -19.39 -3.39 -9.41
C ASP A 308 -18.59 -3.74 -8.17
N SER A 309 -19.25 -4.25 -7.11
CA SER A 309 -18.57 -4.79 -5.92
C SER A 309 -17.59 -5.90 -6.28
N LEU A 310 -17.98 -6.82 -7.17
CA LEU A 310 -17.12 -7.92 -7.61
C LEU A 310 -15.89 -7.39 -8.35
N SER A 311 -16.05 -6.38 -9.21
CA SER A 311 -14.96 -5.74 -9.97
C SER A 311 -13.89 -5.08 -9.08
N LYS A 312 -14.23 -4.72 -7.84
CA LYS A 312 -13.28 -4.19 -6.85
C LYS A 312 -12.48 -5.28 -6.12
N THR A 313 -12.83 -6.55 -6.29
CA THR A 313 -12.24 -7.65 -5.52
C THR A 313 -10.78 -7.85 -5.92
N LYS A 314 -9.88 -7.64 -4.95
CA LYS A 314 -8.44 -7.91 -5.11
C LYS A 314 -8.14 -9.38 -4.85
N LEU A 315 -7.82 -10.13 -5.90
CA LEU A 315 -7.37 -11.53 -5.82
C LEU A 315 -5.84 -11.68 -5.89
N ILE A 316 -5.14 -10.61 -6.27
CA ILE A 316 -3.70 -10.59 -6.50
C ILE A 316 -3.01 -9.80 -5.39
N THR A 317 -1.93 -10.35 -4.87
CA THR A 317 -0.96 -9.65 -4.03
C THR A 317 0.40 -9.69 -4.72
N ASP A 318 0.99 -8.53 -4.97
CA ASP A 318 2.22 -8.36 -5.74
C ASP A 318 3.26 -7.52 -4.99
N GLY A 319 4.46 -7.43 -5.55
CA GLY A 319 5.56 -6.63 -5.03
C GLY A 319 6.46 -7.37 -4.04
N TYR A 320 7.33 -6.61 -3.36
CA TYR A 320 8.21 -7.14 -2.34
C TYR A 320 7.45 -7.39 -1.04
N GLN A 321 7.50 -8.63 -0.56
CA GLN A 321 6.88 -9.07 0.67
C GLN A 321 7.97 -9.47 1.65
N LEU A 322 7.87 -9.02 2.90
CA LEU A 322 8.83 -9.35 3.96
C LEU A 322 8.30 -10.49 4.82
N ARG A 323 9.18 -11.31 5.38
CA ARG A 323 8.76 -12.44 6.22
C ARG A 323 7.97 -11.99 7.46
N SER A 324 8.31 -10.84 8.04
CA SER A 324 7.74 -10.34 9.29
C SER A 324 6.24 -9.99 9.18
N ASN A 325 5.82 -9.42 8.05
CA ASN A 325 4.49 -8.82 7.91
C ASN A 325 3.83 -9.04 6.54
N GLY A 326 4.54 -9.60 5.56
CA GLY A 326 4.00 -9.89 4.23
C GLY A 326 3.24 -11.21 4.19
N LEU A 327 2.27 -11.27 3.28
CA LEU A 327 1.50 -12.47 2.92
C LEU A 327 0.79 -13.14 4.11
N SER A 328 0.24 -12.35 5.05
CA SER A 328 -0.49 -12.87 6.21
C SER A 328 -1.74 -13.67 5.85
N ASP A 329 -2.31 -13.44 4.66
CA ASP A 329 -3.53 -14.09 4.18
C ASP A 329 -3.26 -15.47 3.57
N LEU A 330 -1.98 -15.84 3.39
CA LEU A 330 -1.59 -17.17 2.97
C LEU A 330 -1.61 -18.15 4.16
N PRO A 331 -2.01 -19.41 3.93
CA PRO A 331 -1.81 -20.46 4.92
C PRO A 331 -0.33 -20.57 5.32
N ASP A 332 -0.04 -20.80 6.59
CA ASP A 332 1.33 -20.87 7.12
C ASP A 332 2.20 -21.85 6.32
N ALA A 333 1.66 -23.00 5.94
CA ALA A 333 2.37 -24.01 5.14
C ALA A 333 2.84 -23.50 3.76
N VAL A 334 2.12 -22.53 3.17
CA VAL A 334 2.51 -21.87 1.91
C VAL A 334 3.47 -20.73 2.21
N ARG A 335 3.15 -19.88 3.18
CA ARG A 335 3.95 -18.72 3.59
C ARG A 335 5.37 -19.11 4.02
N GLU A 336 5.52 -20.16 4.82
CA GLU A 336 6.83 -20.68 5.24
C GLU A 336 7.69 -21.15 4.06
N ARG A 337 7.07 -21.68 3.00
CA ARG A 337 7.78 -22.06 1.78
C ARG A 337 8.20 -20.85 0.96
N VAL A 338 7.33 -19.85 0.83
CA VAL A 338 7.69 -18.57 0.18
C VAL A 338 8.93 -17.96 0.83
N PHE A 339 8.97 -17.93 2.17
CA PHE A 339 10.10 -17.36 2.92
C PHE A 339 11.19 -18.37 3.31
N SER A 340 11.17 -19.56 2.71
CA SER A 340 12.18 -20.59 2.96
C SER A 340 13.57 -20.11 2.55
N ILE A 341 14.59 -20.65 3.20
CA ILE A 341 16.00 -20.49 2.79
C ILE A 341 16.37 -21.41 1.63
N ASN A 342 15.55 -22.41 1.35
CA ASN A 342 15.82 -23.45 0.36
C ASN A 342 15.41 -23.02 -1.06
N TYR A 343 15.87 -21.85 -1.49
CA TYR A 343 15.81 -21.42 -2.88
C TYR A 343 17.12 -21.79 -3.52
N ASN A 344 17.08 -22.65 -4.54
CA ASN A 344 18.29 -22.91 -5.26
C ASN A 344 18.55 -21.74 -6.22
N ILE A 345 19.63 -21.01 -5.98
CA ILE A 345 20.11 -19.94 -6.86
C ILE A 345 21.26 -20.48 -7.74
N ASP A 346 21.88 -21.61 -7.35
CA ASP A 346 22.95 -22.27 -8.10
C ASP A 346 22.43 -23.56 -8.78
N PRO A 347 22.41 -23.65 -10.11
CA PRO A 347 21.94 -24.85 -10.82
C PRO A 347 22.71 -26.14 -10.46
N LYS A 348 23.85 -26.07 -9.76
CA LYS A 348 24.62 -27.22 -9.27
C LYS A 348 24.27 -27.65 -7.84
N ALA A 349 23.44 -26.92 -7.09
CA ALA A 349 23.19 -27.25 -5.70
C ALA A 349 22.33 -28.52 -5.53
N THR A 350 22.63 -29.29 -4.49
CA THR A 350 21.94 -30.53 -4.12
C THR A 350 20.83 -30.32 -3.09
N THR A 351 20.62 -29.09 -2.63
CA THR A 351 19.56 -28.71 -1.69
C THR A 351 18.19 -28.83 -2.32
N LYS A 352 17.19 -29.23 -1.53
CA LYS A 352 15.80 -29.33 -1.97
C LYS A 352 15.23 -27.94 -2.27
N ASP A 353 15.18 -27.53 -3.52
CA ASP A 353 14.48 -26.31 -3.93
C ASP A 353 12.99 -26.43 -3.59
N VAL A 354 12.41 -25.37 -3.01
CA VAL A 354 10.96 -25.27 -2.75
C VAL A 354 10.20 -24.69 -3.94
N THR A 355 10.87 -24.44 -5.06
CA THR A 355 10.29 -23.92 -6.29
C THR A 355 10.54 -24.84 -7.48
N THR A 356 9.78 -24.60 -8.56
CA THR A 356 10.00 -25.17 -9.88
C THR A 356 9.98 -24.05 -10.92
N THR A 357 10.63 -24.27 -12.06
CA THR A 357 10.64 -23.31 -13.17
C THR A 357 9.90 -23.89 -14.36
N ILE A 358 8.95 -23.12 -14.90
CA ILE A 358 8.12 -23.50 -16.04
C ILE A 358 8.12 -22.34 -17.01
N ASN A 359 8.58 -22.57 -18.23
CA ASN A 359 8.65 -21.56 -19.29
C ASN A 359 9.32 -20.23 -18.87
N GLY A 360 10.35 -20.30 -18.02
CA GLY A 360 11.08 -19.13 -17.54
C GLY A 360 10.54 -18.50 -16.25
N HIS A 361 9.36 -18.91 -15.79
CA HIS A 361 8.71 -18.42 -14.57
C HIS A 361 8.95 -19.36 -13.40
N ARG A 362 9.21 -18.79 -12.20
CA ARG A 362 9.55 -19.56 -11.00
C ARG A 362 8.36 -19.59 -10.04
N TYR A 363 7.87 -20.78 -9.72
CA TYR A 363 6.70 -20.97 -8.87
C TYR A 363 7.02 -21.74 -7.59
N VAL A 364 6.36 -21.42 -6.49
CA VAL A 364 6.48 -22.19 -5.24
C VAL A 364 5.75 -23.52 -5.36
N THR A 365 6.46 -24.61 -5.06
CA THR A 365 5.90 -25.96 -5.09
C THR A 365 5.15 -26.30 -3.81
N PRO A 366 4.09 -27.12 -3.85
CA PRO A 366 3.46 -27.67 -2.64
C PRO A 366 4.41 -28.55 -1.82
N SER A 367 4.12 -28.71 -0.52
CA SER A 367 4.92 -29.56 0.38
C SER A 367 4.87 -31.05 0.02
N LYS A 368 3.77 -31.49 -0.59
CA LYS A 368 3.59 -32.85 -1.11
C LYS A 368 3.19 -32.73 -2.57
N ILE A 369 3.98 -33.33 -3.45
CA ILE A 369 3.69 -33.41 -4.88
C ILE A 369 3.37 -34.88 -5.14
N GLU A 370 2.13 -35.18 -5.48
CA GLU A 370 1.68 -36.55 -5.78
C GLU A 370 2.20 -37.02 -7.14
N ASP A 371 2.22 -36.12 -8.14
CA ASP A 371 2.80 -36.34 -9.46
C ASP A 371 3.66 -35.14 -9.88
N LYS A 372 4.94 -35.39 -10.17
CA LYS A 372 5.89 -34.34 -10.58
C LYS A 372 5.80 -33.97 -12.05
N THR A 373 5.05 -34.73 -12.85
CA THR A 373 4.89 -34.50 -14.29
C THR A 373 3.69 -33.62 -14.62
N ASP A 374 2.72 -33.53 -13.70
CA ASP A 374 1.57 -32.64 -13.83
C ASP A 374 1.90 -31.24 -13.32
N VAL A 375 1.75 -30.23 -14.20
CA VAL A 375 2.07 -28.84 -13.86
C VAL A 375 1.15 -28.33 -12.75
N TYR A 376 -0.15 -28.67 -12.80
CA TYR A 376 -1.13 -28.23 -11.80
C TYR A 376 -0.71 -28.65 -10.39
N ASN A 377 -0.45 -29.94 -10.17
CA ASN A 377 -0.01 -30.47 -8.88
C ASN A 377 1.38 -29.97 -8.45
N SER A 378 2.17 -29.42 -9.38
CA SER A 378 3.52 -28.91 -9.08
C SER A 378 3.53 -27.48 -8.55
N ILE A 379 2.49 -26.67 -8.79
CA ILE A 379 2.48 -25.23 -8.43
C ILE A 379 1.23 -24.76 -7.67
N VAL A 380 0.14 -25.54 -7.66
CA VAL A 380 -1.12 -25.13 -7.01
C VAL A 380 -1.16 -25.61 -5.56
N HIS A 381 -1.43 -24.68 -4.65
CA HIS A 381 -1.63 -24.96 -3.23
C HIS A 381 -3.12 -24.90 -2.92
N TYR A 382 -3.64 -25.87 -2.17
CA TYR A 382 -5.03 -25.90 -1.74
C TYR A 382 -5.13 -25.81 -0.21
N ASP A 383 -5.97 -24.90 0.26
CA ASP A 383 -6.33 -24.76 1.66
C ASP A 383 -7.78 -25.20 1.86
N SER A 384 -7.96 -26.37 2.46
CA SER A 384 -9.28 -26.93 2.76
C SER A 384 -10.07 -26.16 3.81
N SER A 385 -9.42 -25.31 4.62
CA SER A 385 -10.11 -24.53 5.66
C SER A 385 -10.91 -23.37 5.08
N THR A 386 -10.43 -22.81 3.97
CA THR A 386 -11.04 -21.69 3.26
C THR A 386 -11.55 -22.07 1.87
N ASP A 387 -11.44 -23.33 1.48
CA ASP A 387 -11.74 -23.84 0.14
C ASP A 387 -11.09 -22.97 -0.96
N SER A 388 -9.82 -22.61 -0.73
CA SER A 388 -9.10 -21.65 -1.55
C SER A 388 -7.84 -22.25 -2.15
N TYR A 389 -7.57 -21.85 -3.38
CA TYR A 389 -6.42 -22.23 -4.17
C TYR A 389 -5.47 -21.04 -4.31
N PHE A 390 -4.18 -21.33 -4.30
CA PHE A 390 -3.13 -20.34 -4.42
C PHE A 390 -2.10 -20.75 -5.46
N ILE A 391 -1.64 -19.79 -6.25
CA ILE A 391 -0.42 -19.89 -7.07
C ILE A 391 0.49 -18.76 -6.62
N VAL A 392 1.76 -19.09 -6.39
CA VAL A 392 2.78 -18.12 -5.97
C VAL A 392 3.93 -18.13 -6.97
N GLU A 393 4.06 -17.04 -7.71
CA GLU A 393 5.18 -16.77 -8.60
C GLU A 393 6.23 -15.91 -7.87
N ILE A 394 7.51 -16.24 -8.08
CA ILE A 394 8.66 -15.59 -7.46
C ILE A 394 9.49 -14.91 -8.53
N PHE A 395 9.57 -13.58 -8.46
CA PHE A 395 10.39 -12.76 -9.35
C PHE A 395 11.78 -12.47 -8.78
N ASP A 396 11.90 -12.42 -7.45
CA ASP A 396 13.17 -12.15 -6.81
C ASP A 396 13.28 -12.76 -5.39
N VAL A 397 14.49 -13.16 -5.03
CA VAL A 397 14.85 -13.79 -3.76
C VAL A 397 15.94 -12.96 -3.07
N ILE A 398 15.59 -12.35 -1.95
CA ILE A 398 16.49 -11.54 -1.15
C ILE A 398 17.00 -12.34 0.04
N THR A 399 18.31 -12.41 0.15
CA THR A 399 19.06 -12.99 1.27
C THR A 399 20.38 -12.24 1.40
N THR A 400 21.07 -12.38 2.54
CA THR A 400 22.42 -11.84 2.73
C THR A 400 23.39 -12.32 1.64
N GLY A 401 23.26 -13.57 1.20
CA GLY A 401 24.05 -14.11 0.09
C GLY A 401 23.72 -13.47 -1.26
N ALA A 402 22.43 -13.27 -1.55
CA ALA A 402 21.96 -12.69 -2.80
C ALA A 402 22.35 -11.20 -2.97
N LEU A 403 22.53 -10.49 -1.85
CA LEU A 403 22.93 -9.08 -1.82
C LEU A 403 24.44 -8.88 -1.61
N ARG A 404 25.22 -9.95 -1.43
CA ARG A 404 26.67 -9.85 -1.22
C ARG A 404 27.34 -9.37 -2.50
N VAL A 405 28.02 -8.23 -2.43
CA VAL A 405 28.90 -7.73 -3.49
C VAL A 405 30.27 -8.40 -3.36
N ASN A 406 30.76 -8.98 -4.45
CA ASN A 406 32.12 -9.52 -4.54
C ASN A 406 32.98 -8.62 -5.43
N ASP A 407 34.30 -8.67 -5.26
CA ASP A 407 35.24 -7.81 -6.01
C ASP A 407 35.22 -8.07 -7.52
N ASP A 408 34.91 -9.30 -7.93
CA ASP A 408 34.82 -9.79 -9.30
C ASP A 408 33.44 -9.57 -9.95
N ASP A 409 32.45 -9.07 -9.22
CA ASP A 409 31.16 -8.70 -9.80
C ASP A 409 31.36 -7.59 -10.84
N SER A 410 30.65 -7.67 -11.97
CA SER A 410 30.61 -6.56 -12.94
C SER A 410 29.91 -5.34 -12.33
N GLU A 411 30.16 -4.15 -12.88
CA GLU A 411 29.53 -2.92 -12.38
C GLU A 411 28.00 -2.98 -12.52
N GLU A 412 27.47 -3.66 -13.55
CA GLU A 412 26.04 -3.90 -13.70
C GLU A 412 25.48 -4.78 -12.57
N VAL A 413 26.21 -5.83 -12.17
CA VAL A 413 25.80 -6.72 -11.06
C VAL A 413 25.83 -5.96 -9.74
N LYS A 414 26.87 -5.16 -9.49
CA LYS A 414 26.96 -4.31 -8.29
C LYS A 414 25.81 -3.31 -8.21
N LYS A 415 25.51 -2.65 -9.33
CA LYS A 415 24.39 -1.70 -9.45
C LYS A 415 23.06 -2.39 -9.18
N SER A 416 22.81 -3.56 -9.79
CA SER A 416 21.58 -4.33 -9.57
C SER A 416 21.42 -4.78 -8.11
N LYS A 417 22.48 -5.28 -7.47
CA LYS A 417 22.45 -5.65 -6.04
C LYS A 417 22.14 -4.45 -5.14
N LYS A 418 22.71 -3.28 -5.46
CA LYS A 418 22.43 -2.03 -4.76
C LYS A 418 20.96 -1.61 -4.92
N GLU A 419 20.45 -1.55 -6.15
CA GLU A 419 19.05 -1.18 -6.43
C GLU A 419 18.05 -2.11 -5.71
N ARG A 420 18.34 -3.42 -5.69
CA ARG A 420 17.54 -4.41 -4.95
C ARG A 420 17.59 -4.17 -3.44
N ALA A 421 18.77 -3.93 -2.88
CA ALA A 421 18.93 -3.66 -1.45
C ALA A 421 18.21 -2.36 -1.03
N GLU A 422 18.33 -1.29 -1.83
CA GLU A 422 17.65 0.00 -1.58
C GLU A 422 16.12 -0.16 -1.64
N THR A 423 15.61 -0.91 -2.61
CA THR A 423 14.17 -1.20 -2.73
C THR A 423 13.65 -1.94 -1.50
N VAL A 424 14.33 -3.01 -1.07
CA VAL A 424 13.92 -3.79 0.12
C VAL A 424 14.08 -2.99 1.40
N ALA A 425 15.10 -2.13 1.50
CA ALA A 425 15.25 -1.22 2.63
C ALA A 425 14.08 -0.24 2.72
N TYR A 426 13.57 0.24 1.58
CA TYR A 426 12.39 1.11 1.54
C TYR A 426 11.13 0.40 2.02
N GLU A 427 10.90 -0.84 1.58
CA GLU A 427 9.76 -1.64 2.04
C GLU A 427 9.88 -2.00 3.54
N LEU A 428 11.10 -2.32 4.00
CA LEU A 428 11.37 -2.55 5.42
C LEU A 428 11.10 -1.28 6.24
N ALA A 429 11.51 -0.11 5.75
CA ALA A 429 11.35 1.17 6.43
C ALA A 429 9.89 1.48 6.80
N ALA A 430 8.91 1.05 5.99
CA ALA A 430 7.49 1.25 6.28
C ALA A 430 7.03 0.62 7.61
N THR A 431 7.71 -0.44 8.04
CA THR A 431 7.27 -1.27 9.19
C THR A 431 8.40 -1.58 10.17
N SER A 432 9.55 -0.92 10.00
CA SER A 432 10.75 -1.22 10.75
C SER A 432 10.68 -0.65 12.17
N SER A 433 11.08 -1.48 13.13
CA SER A 433 11.40 -1.01 14.49
C SER A 433 12.62 -0.07 14.52
N LEU A 434 13.38 0.02 13.41
CA LEU A 434 14.55 0.89 13.27
C LEU A 434 14.19 2.35 12.95
N SER A 435 12.90 2.71 12.87
CA SER A 435 12.46 4.09 12.63
C SER A 435 12.91 5.05 13.74
N THR A 436 12.86 4.61 15.01
CA THR A 436 13.38 5.37 16.16
C THR A 436 14.89 5.55 16.06
N ASP A 437 15.64 4.47 15.80
CA ASP A 437 17.11 4.53 15.70
C ASP A 437 17.55 5.44 14.55
N SER A 438 16.87 5.35 13.40
CA SER A 438 17.08 6.25 12.27
C SER A 438 16.83 7.71 12.65
N THR A 439 15.74 7.99 13.37
CA THR A 439 15.41 9.34 13.83
C THR A 439 16.53 9.89 14.72
N VAL A 440 16.99 9.10 15.70
CA VAL A 440 18.10 9.49 16.59
C VAL A 440 19.37 9.77 15.80
N TYR A 441 19.77 8.87 14.91
CA TYR A 441 20.96 9.01 14.07
C TYR A 441 20.95 10.32 13.28
N TRP A 442 19.85 10.60 12.58
CA TRP A 442 19.77 11.78 11.72
C TRP A 442 19.70 13.07 12.52
N LEU A 443 19.02 13.10 13.67
CA LEU A 443 18.98 14.28 14.54
C LEU A 443 20.35 14.60 15.13
N LYS A 444 21.11 13.59 15.58
CA LYS A 444 22.50 13.76 16.05
C LYS A 444 23.39 14.36 14.96
N ASN A 445 23.28 13.83 13.75
CA ASN A 445 24.20 14.16 12.65
C ASN A 445 23.82 15.42 11.86
N SER A 446 22.68 16.07 12.17
CA SER A 446 22.15 17.21 11.40
C SER A 446 22.49 18.60 11.97
N ASN A 447 23.30 18.71 13.03
CA ASN A 447 23.69 19.98 13.66
C ASN A 447 22.51 20.94 13.91
N ILE A 448 21.43 20.42 14.51
CA ILE A 448 20.20 21.19 14.74
C ILE A 448 20.40 22.15 15.91
N THR A 449 20.04 23.41 15.72
CA THR A 449 19.97 24.40 16.81
C THR A 449 18.52 24.52 17.29
N TYR A 450 18.28 24.12 18.54
CA TYR A 450 16.96 24.23 19.16
C TYR A 450 16.79 25.64 19.74
N SER A 451 15.88 26.42 19.15
CA SER A 451 15.55 27.78 19.62
C SER A 451 14.29 27.80 20.51
N ASP A 452 13.42 26.80 20.39
CA ASP A 452 12.24 26.59 21.21
C ASP A 452 12.52 25.56 22.32
N GLU A 453 12.33 25.96 23.58
CA GLU A 453 12.62 25.11 24.76
C GLU A 453 11.64 23.94 24.89
N ASP A 454 10.39 24.11 24.48
CA ASP A 454 9.38 23.05 24.58
C ASP A 454 9.59 21.96 23.52
N PHE A 455 9.98 22.33 22.30
CA PHE A 455 10.38 21.39 21.25
C PHE A 455 11.67 20.66 21.64
N TYR A 456 12.65 21.37 22.20
CA TYR A 456 13.85 20.74 22.77
C TYR A 456 13.47 19.68 23.82
N ASN A 457 12.60 20.04 24.78
CA ASN A 457 12.14 19.13 25.82
C ASN A 457 11.38 17.94 25.23
N TYR A 458 10.51 18.17 24.24
CA TYR A 458 9.83 17.10 23.52
C TYR A 458 10.80 16.10 22.88
N VAL A 459 11.82 16.59 22.15
CA VAL A 459 12.84 15.71 21.53
C VAL A 459 13.64 14.99 22.61
N LYS A 460 13.97 15.66 23.70
CA LYS A 460 14.73 15.07 24.82
C LYS A 460 13.95 13.99 25.56
N GLU A 461 12.64 14.16 25.72
CA GLU A 461 11.78 13.17 26.37
C GLU A 461 11.47 12.00 25.43
N THR A 462 11.25 12.27 24.14
CA THR A 462 10.85 11.25 23.16
C THR A 462 12.03 10.47 22.59
N TYR A 463 13.17 11.14 22.41
CA TYR A 463 14.41 10.61 21.83
C TYR A 463 15.63 11.02 22.67
N PRO A 464 15.73 10.60 23.95
CA PRO A 464 16.78 11.04 24.87
C PRO A 464 18.19 10.77 24.33
N ALA A 465 18.36 9.65 23.62
CA ALA A 465 19.62 9.24 23.01
C ALA A 465 20.22 10.31 22.09
N VAL A 466 19.43 11.21 21.50
CA VAL A 466 19.91 12.33 20.65
C VAL A 466 20.92 13.22 21.39
N PHE A 467 20.78 13.35 22.71
CA PHE A 467 21.60 14.25 23.54
C PHE A 467 22.63 13.52 24.39
N GLU A 468 22.71 12.20 24.26
CA GLU A 468 23.74 11.40 24.93
C GLU A 468 25.03 11.47 24.10
N GLU A 469 26.16 11.73 24.78
CA GLU A 469 27.49 11.63 24.17
C GLU A 469 27.74 10.17 23.78
N ASP A 470 28.30 9.94 22.58
CA ASP A 470 28.68 8.59 22.15
C ASP A 470 29.86 8.12 23.02
N GLU A 471 29.70 7.00 23.73
CA GLU A 471 30.75 6.39 24.59
C GLU A 471 32.02 5.97 23.83
#